data_AF-A0A9Q1EX60-F1
#
_entry.id   AF-A0A9Q1EX60-F1
#
_cell.length_a   1.000
_cell.length_b   1.000
_cell.length_c   1.000
_cell.angle_alpha   90.00
_cell.angle_beta   90.00
_cell.angle_gamma   90.00
#
_symmetry.space_group_name_H-M   'P 1'
#
loop_
_entity.id
_entity.type
_entity.pdbx_description
1 polymer ?
#
loop_
_entity_poly.entity_id
_entity_poly.type
_entity_poly.pdbx_seq_one_letter_code
_entity_poly.pdbx_strand_id
1 'polypeptide(L)'
;MAASSPDRAPDKGEVEPEPDITALTGIGPIVKREPEVKLLSSVCGLEPLSWSEDHRISASCTNSISLIEIVCDIQSYSRDLIIHRTSIPVPEDICVLQVGPEQEVLEAKEKFGNSRDPAVSQAFMLDRTMNPNTGMLPPMRGTKYTSWSPLGCDGNGRCLLATLTLDGRLAVYSSAQRLRWALLVDLTELYSQMLAEKGYSLPGAEPPLGPLDDLAELQRRHRMQSPVRMEWSSVCATQQVQTNNECKDVGTVLLAVLMENGDLAVWHFQVPFLGRASVVSCSTIPSGVSQPSVLAWWEYEHGGRKMSGLIVGSSVGPVKILPVNLKAVKGYFTLRQPVVLWQETDQIPVHNIKCISLFHPHQKCNCSLVVAARGSYLFWCLLLISKAGLNVHNSHVTGLHATPIASMAASRQGGSIFTCSFDGTVKKLTPVFTDVAVTFKQEEIKLPEGVAGRRTHGLAVSPNGAYLALVTTEGMKNWQHPISRNDQVQFVTLKTPEDAAGELLGSSVQNLFRQTDLLDLVRWKVLRDKRIPPALQEELDEKVHASGCAYLWRFKLFLFRVLYQSLQKAPAQARWRPLHENTKLFIGEEEGEEGGGGG
;
A
#
# COMPACT_ATOMS: atom_id res chain seq x y z
N MET A 1 33.64 -44.42 -22.13
CA MET A 1 34.27 -45.18 -23.23
C MET A 1 33.58 -44.81 -24.53
N ALA A 2 34.37 -44.57 -25.58
CA ALA A 2 33.97 -43.96 -26.84
C ALA A 2 33.16 -44.88 -27.77
N ALA A 3 32.30 -44.29 -28.63
CA ALA A 3 32.15 -44.67 -30.05
C ALA A 3 31.20 -43.70 -30.82
N SER A 4 31.78 -43.04 -31.83
CA SER A 4 31.32 -42.66 -33.19
C SER A 4 29.83 -42.57 -33.61
N SER A 5 29.57 -41.50 -34.37
CA SER A 5 28.44 -41.06 -35.21
C SER A 5 27.91 -42.07 -36.27
N PRO A 6 26.78 -41.83 -36.99
CA PRO A 6 26.77 -40.90 -38.13
C PRO A 6 25.47 -40.09 -38.39
N ASP A 7 25.61 -39.15 -39.34
CA ASP A 7 24.70 -38.14 -39.85
C ASP A 7 23.27 -38.55 -40.22
N ARG A 8 22.32 -37.65 -39.91
CA ARG A 8 21.10 -37.47 -40.71
C ARG A 8 20.59 -36.03 -40.56
N ALA A 9 20.74 -35.22 -41.61
CA ALA A 9 20.05 -33.95 -41.75
C ALA A 9 18.55 -34.18 -41.99
N PRO A 10 17.69 -33.27 -41.51
CA PRO A 10 16.61 -32.83 -42.39
C PRO A 10 16.36 -31.31 -42.36
N ASP A 11 16.07 -30.83 -43.57
CA ASP A 11 15.24 -29.70 -43.99
C ASP A 11 15.26 -28.37 -43.23
N LYS A 12 15.83 -27.39 -43.94
CA LYS A 12 15.58 -25.97 -43.78
C LYS A 12 14.12 -25.65 -44.15
N GLY A 13 13.26 -25.56 -43.14
CA GLY A 13 12.09 -24.71 -43.19
C GLY A 13 12.44 -23.38 -42.54
N GLU A 14 12.64 -22.33 -43.34
CA GLU A 14 12.72 -20.96 -42.83
C GLU A 14 11.34 -20.58 -42.28
N VAL A 15 11.18 -20.68 -40.97
CA VAL A 15 10.13 -19.99 -40.23
C VAL A 15 10.73 -18.66 -39.83
N GLU A 16 10.21 -17.56 -40.39
CA GLU A 16 10.53 -16.21 -39.94
C GLU A 16 10.32 -16.14 -38.41
N PRO A 17 11.32 -15.71 -37.62
CA PRO A 17 11.10 -15.52 -36.21
C PRO A 17 10.16 -14.32 -36.02
N GLU A 18 9.01 -14.56 -35.38
CA GLU A 18 8.19 -13.51 -34.81
C GLU A 18 9.07 -12.55 -33.99
N PRO A 19 8.83 -11.23 -34.04
CA PRO A 19 9.71 -10.26 -33.42
C PRO A 19 9.79 -10.50 -31.91
N ASP A 20 11.02 -10.69 -31.45
CA ASP A 20 11.43 -10.77 -30.06
C ASP A 20 10.90 -9.56 -29.26
N ILE A 21 9.79 -9.75 -28.52
CA ILE A 21 9.22 -8.76 -27.58
C ILE A 21 10.17 -8.50 -26.38
N THR A 22 11.30 -9.20 -26.32
CA THR A 22 12.27 -9.14 -25.22
C THR A 22 13.25 -7.95 -25.30
N ALA A 23 13.35 -7.25 -26.44
CA ALA A 23 14.37 -6.23 -26.68
C ALA A 23 14.09 -4.81 -26.12
N LEU A 24 12.88 -4.54 -25.58
CA LEU A 24 12.50 -3.21 -25.05
C LEU A 24 12.64 -3.07 -23.51
N THR A 25 13.25 -4.02 -22.83
CA THR A 25 13.27 -4.09 -21.36
C THR A 25 14.49 -3.46 -20.67
N GLY A 26 15.22 -2.57 -21.36
CA GLY A 26 16.21 -1.73 -20.70
C GLY A 26 15.52 -0.62 -19.91
N ILE A 27 15.82 -0.47 -18.62
CA ILE A 27 15.44 0.76 -17.91
C ILE A 27 16.10 1.92 -18.66
N GLY A 28 15.31 2.82 -19.23
CA GLY A 28 15.82 4.03 -19.87
C GLY A 28 16.65 4.89 -18.90
N PRO A 29 17.21 6.04 -19.34
CA PRO A 29 17.99 6.88 -18.46
C PRO A 29 17.16 7.25 -17.21
N ILE A 30 17.70 6.89 -16.06
CA ILE A 30 17.10 7.12 -14.76
C ILE A 30 17.39 8.58 -14.38
N VAL A 31 16.35 9.43 -14.39
CA VAL A 31 16.48 10.88 -14.22
C VAL A 31 15.81 11.32 -12.92
N LYS A 32 16.51 12.13 -12.13
CA LYS A 32 15.94 12.80 -10.95
C LYS A 32 14.86 13.79 -11.40
N ARG A 33 13.71 13.80 -10.74
CA ARG A 33 12.62 14.75 -10.96
C ARG A 33 12.56 15.74 -9.82
N GLU A 34 12.50 17.02 -10.17
CA GLU A 34 12.28 18.12 -9.24
C GLU A 34 10.77 18.42 -9.12
N PRO A 35 10.32 19.03 -8.01
CA PRO A 35 11.11 19.39 -6.82
C PRO A 35 11.27 18.22 -5.84
N GLU A 36 12.40 18.17 -5.14
CA GLU A 36 12.50 17.35 -3.93
C GLU A 36 11.62 17.89 -2.77
N VAL A 37 11.09 16.97 -1.96
CA VAL A 37 10.17 17.29 -0.87
C VAL A 37 10.84 17.13 0.48
N LYS A 38 11.34 18.23 1.03
CA LYS A 38 11.84 18.29 2.42
C LYS A 38 10.71 18.00 3.40
N LEU A 39 10.95 17.05 4.30
CA LEU A 39 10.04 16.68 5.38
C LEU A 39 10.25 17.61 6.58
N LEU A 40 9.15 17.94 7.27
CA LEU A 40 9.18 18.86 8.42
C LEU A 40 9.69 18.21 9.71
N SER A 41 9.70 16.88 9.76
CA SER A 41 10.14 16.10 10.91
C SER A 41 10.77 14.80 10.43
N SER A 42 11.58 14.18 11.29
CA SER A 42 12.28 12.95 10.97
C SER A 42 11.33 11.81 10.60
N VAL A 43 11.79 10.96 9.71
CA VAL A 43 11.08 9.78 9.23
C VAL A 43 10.96 8.75 10.35
N CYS A 44 9.79 8.11 10.42
CA CYS A 44 9.44 7.15 11.46
C CYS A 44 8.66 5.96 10.86
N GLY A 45 8.66 4.83 11.57
CA GLY A 45 7.94 3.62 11.16
C GLY A 45 8.78 2.65 10.32
N LEU A 46 8.21 1.48 10.06
CA LEU A 46 8.88 0.36 9.38
C LEU A 46 8.87 0.50 7.85
N GLU A 47 7.74 0.95 7.30
CA GLU A 47 7.55 1.25 5.89
C GLU A 47 7.10 2.71 5.79
N PRO A 48 8.05 3.66 5.85
CA PRO A 48 7.71 5.06 6.01
C PRO A 48 7.08 5.68 4.78
N LEU A 49 7.18 5.05 3.61
CA LEU A 49 6.70 5.59 2.34
C LEU A 49 5.67 4.65 1.71
N SER A 50 4.55 5.20 1.26
CA SER A 50 3.52 4.45 0.53
C SER A 50 2.91 5.32 -0.57
N TRP A 51 2.53 4.71 -1.70
CA TRP A 51 1.98 5.39 -2.88
C TRP A 51 0.59 4.83 -3.20
N SER A 52 -0.40 5.72 -3.27
CA SER A 52 -1.78 5.40 -3.61
C SER A 52 -1.99 5.20 -5.12
N GLU A 53 -3.11 4.55 -5.47
CA GLU A 53 -3.55 4.40 -6.86
C GLU A 53 -3.95 5.73 -7.53
N ASP A 54 -4.33 6.75 -6.75
CA ASP A 54 -4.63 8.10 -7.25
C ASP A 54 -3.44 9.06 -7.17
N HIS A 55 -2.22 8.53 -7.22
CA HIS A 55 -0.99 9.29 -7.39
C HIS A 55 -0.66 10.25 -6.22
N ARG A 56 -1.00 9.83 -4.99
CA ARG A 56 -0.64 10.50 -3.74
C ARG A 56 0.31 9.64 -2.93
N ILE A 57 1.15 10.28 -2.14
CA ILE A 57 2.18 9.62 -1.35
C ILE A 57 2.03 10.02 0.11
N SER A 58 2.16 9.04 1.00
CA SER A 58 2.28 9.25 2.44
C SER A 58 3.72 8.99 2.87
N ALA A 59 4.28 9.95 3.60
CA ALA A 59 5.55 9.81 4.30
C ALA A 59 5.30 9.90 5.82
N SER A 60 5.63 8.82 6.52
CA SER A 60 5.45 8.67 7.97
C SER A 60 6.58 9.38 8.70
N CYS A 61 6.23 10.34 9.56
CA CYS A 61 7.20 11.10 10.34
C CYS A 61 6.84 11.08 11.84
N THR A 62 7.74 11.59 12.67
CA THR A 62 7.58 11.63 14.14
C THR A 62 6.41 12.51 14.61
N ASN A 63 6.16 13.64 13.93
CA ASN A 63 5.15 14.61 14.38
C ASN A 63 3.92 14.68 13.48
N SER A 64 4.01 14.13 12.26
CA SER A 64 2.92 14.16 11.29
C SER A 64 3.12 13.10 10.22
N ILE A 65 2.07 12.88 9.44
CA ILE A 65 2.13 12.18 8.16
C ILE A 65 2.19 13.27 7.10
N SER A 66 3.30 13.34 6.36
CA SER A 66 3.44 14.25 5.23
C SER A 66 2.77 13.63 4.00
N LEU A 67 1.85 14.37 3.39
CA LEU A 67 1.02 13.91 2.28
C LEU A 67 1.33 14.74 1.04
N ILE A 68 1.76 14.04 -0.01
CA ILE A 68 2.32 14.61 -1.23
C ILE A 68 1.42 14.17 -2.39
N GLU A 69 0.67 15.10 -2.96
CA GLU A 69 -0.13 14.88 -4.17
C GLU A 69 0.68 15.33 -5.38
N ILE A 70 0.96 14.41 -6.32
CA ILE A 70 1.59 14.74 -7.59
C ILE A 70 0.48 14.99 -8.59
N VAL A 71 0.42 16.21 -9.12
CA VAL A 71 -0.66 16.67 -9.99
C VAL A 71 -0.18 16.73 -11.43
N CYS A 72 -0.82 15.96 -12.30
CA CYS A 72 -0.68 16.13 -13.75
C CYS A 72 -1.55 17.31 -14.21
N ASP A 73 -1.06 18.54 -13.99
CA ASP A 73 -1.82 19.75 -14.30
C ASP A 73 -1.69 20.14 -15.77
N ILE A 74 -2.79 19.98 -16.50
CA ILE A 74 -2.98 20.44 -17.87
C ILE A 74 -3.31 21.93 -17.89
N GLN A 75 -2.91 22.76 -16.94
CA GLN A 75 -2.94 24.23 -17.05
C GLN A 75 -1.58 24.83 -16.75
N SER A 76 -0.65 24.02 -16.23
CA SER A 76 0.65 24.47 -15.78
C SER A 76 1.71 24.34 -16.86
N TYR A 77 2.49 25.41 -16.97
CA TYR A 77 3.67 25.52 -17.83
C TYR A 77 4.91 24.84 -17.24
N SER A 78 4.84 24.39 -15.97
CA SER A 78 5.98 23.79 -15.29
C SER A 78 6.34 22.45 -15.91
N ARG A 79 7.63 22.29 -16.22
CA ARG A 79 8.24 21.02 -16.66
C ARG A 79 8.57 20.09 -15.50
N ASP A 80 8.67 20.66 -14.31
CA ASP A 80 8.90 19.94 -13.06
C ASP A 80 7.60 19.32 -12.56
N LEU A 81 7.71 18.38 -11.63
CA LEU A 81 6.55 17.80 -10.95
C LEU A 81 5.81 18.91 -10.20
N ILE A 82 4.49 18.89 -10.28
CA ILE A 82 3.64 19.81 -9.54
C ILE A 82 3.19 19.07 -8.31
N ILE A 83 3.65 19.55 -7.16
CA ILE A 83 3.47 18.87 -5.88
C ILE A 83 2.64 19.74 -4.96
N HIS A 84 1.52 19.20 -4.46
CA HIS A 84 0.83 19.76 -3.31
C HIS A 84 1.22 19.02 -2.05
N ARG A 85 1.53 19.78 -0.99
CA ARG A 85 1.93 19.24 0.31
C ARG A 85 0.86 19.57 1.32
N THR A 86 0.42 18.54 2.02
CA THR A 86 -0.47 18.63 3.18
C THR A 86 0.06 17.72 4.28
N SER A 87 -0.51 17.77 5.46
CA SER A 87 -0.13 16.85 6.53
C SER A 87 -1.31 16.49 7.41
N ILE A 88 -1.20 15.34 8.07
CA ILE A 88 -2.05 14.95 9.18
C ILE A 88 -1.16 14.97 10.43
N PRO A 89 -1.41 15.82 11.43
CA PRO A 89 -0.62 15.84 12.65
C PRO A 89 -0.83 14.55 13.44
N VAL A 90 0.24 14.06 14.08
CA VAL A 90 0.10 13.02 15.10
C VAL A 90 -0.58 13.67 16.31
N PRO A 91 -1.65 13.08 16.88
CA PRO A 91 -2.31 13.64 18.04
C PRO A 91 -1.34 13.89 19.22
N GLU A 92 -1.57 14.98 19.97
CA GLU A 92 -0.70 15.34 21.09
C GLU A 92 -0.98 14.51 22.35
N ASP A 93 -2.25 14.13 22.51
CA ASP A 93 -2.73 13.28 23.59
C ASP A 93 -2.24 11.84 23.43
N ILE A 94 -2.09 11.16 24.56
CA ILE A 94 -1.63 9.77 24.64
C ILE A 94 -2.79 8.81 24.42
N CYS A 95 -2.63 7.78 23.58
CA CYS A 95 -3.62 6.71 23.47
C CYS A 95 -3.73 5.93 24.78
N VAL A 96 -4.95 5.85 25.34
CA VAL A 96 -5.24 4.99 26.48
C VAL A 96 -6.29 3.98 26.03
N LEU A 97 -5.89 2.70 25.97
CA LEU A 97 -6.77 1.62 25.56
C LEU A 97 -7.78 1.28 26.67
N GLN A 98 -9.04 1.10 26.30
CA GLN A 98 -10.09 0.69 27.22
C GLN A 98 -9.99 -0.83 27.46
N VAL A 99 -9.39 -1.23 28.58
CA VAL A 99 -9.19 -2.65 28.96
C VAL A 99 -10.12 -3.11 30.09
N GLY A 100 -10.95 -2.22 30.61
CA GLY A 100 -11.95 -2.50 31.64
C GLY A 100 -12.48 -1.22 32.29
N PRO A 101 -13.20 -1.33 33.42
CA PRO A 101 -13.63 -0.18 34.19
C PRO A 101 -12.44 0.66 34.67
N GLU A 102 -12.51 1.99 34.56
CA GLU A 102 -11.38 2.88 34.81
C GLU A 102 -10.78 2.71 36.22
N GLN A 103 -11.64 2.53 37.22
CA GLN A 103 -11.21 2.37 38.62
C GLN A 103 -10.41 1.07 38.82
N GLU A 104 -10.91 -0.06 38.33
CA GLU A 104 -10.22 -1.35 38.44
C GLU A 104 -8.87 -1.32 37.70
N VAL A 105 -8.82 -0.66 36.54
CA VAL A 105 -7.57 -0.49 35.79
C VAL A 105 -6.58 0.36 36.57
N LEU A 106 -7.02 1.45 37.21
CA LEU A 106 -6.15 2.32 38.00
C LEU A 106 -5.57 1.58 39.22
N GLU A 107 -6.40 0.85 39.95
CA GLU A 107 -5.99 0.01 41.09
C GLU A 107 -4.97 -1.06 40.66
N ALA A 108 -5.22 -1.75 39.54
CA ALA A 108 -4.30 -2.73 38.98
C ALA A 108 -2.95 -2.10 38.60
N LYS A 109 -2.96 -0.93 37.93
CA LYS A 109 -1.73 -0.21 37.55
C LYS A 109 -0.91 0.21 38.77
N GLU A 110 -1.56 0.69 39.82
CA GLU A 110 -0.88 1.07 41.07
C GLU A 110 -0.25 -0.17 41.75
N LYS A 111 -1.01 -1.27 41.84
CA LYS A 111 -0.54 -2.54 42.40
C LYS A 111 0.69 -3.07 41.67
N PHE A 112 0.68 -3.09 40.33
CA PHE A 112 1.81 -3.61 39.54
C PHE A 112 3.00 -2.67 39.55
N GLY A 113 2.77 -1.35 39.48
CA GLY A 113 3.84 -0.35 39.58
C GLY A 113 4.58 -0.40 40.93
N ASN A 114 3.85 -0.65 42.02
CA ASN A 114 4.38 -0.74 43.38
C ASN A 114 4.66 -2.19 43.83
N SER A 115 4.70 -3.15 42.90
CA SER A 115 4.95 -4.56 43.23
C SER A 115 6.33 -4.73 43.89
N ARG A 116 6.37 -5.52 44.97
CA ARG A 116 7.62 -5.90 45.63
C ARG A 116 8.51 -6.78 44.77
N ASP A 117 7.95 -7.44 43.76
CA ASP A 117 8.70 -8.21 42.78
C ASP A 117 9.25 -7.26 41.68
N PRO A 118 10.59 -7.10 41.57
CA PRO A 118 11.20 -6.26 40.54
C PRO A 118 10.89 -6.72 39.13
N ALA A 119 10.68 -8.02 38.89
CA ALA A 119 10.39 -8.52 37.55
C ALA A 119 9.01 -8.02 37.06
N VAL A 120 8.02 -8.00 37.96
CA VAL A 120 6.68 -7.49 37.67
C VAL A 120 6.69 -5.97 37.53
N SER A 121 7.24 -5.26 38.51
CA SER A 121 7.23 -3.79 38.51
C SER A 121 8.04 -3.23 37.35
N GLN A 122 9.24 -3.74 37.07
CA GLN A 122 10.03 -3.25 35.93
C GLN A 122 9.39 -3.58 34.58
N ALA A 123 8.86 -4.80 34.40
CA ALA A 123 8.18 -5.15 33.16
C ALA A 123 6.96 -4.25 32.90
N PHE A 124 6.17 -3.97 33.93
CA PHE A 124 5.02 -3.07 33.84
C PHE A 124 5.43 -1.62 33.55
N MET A 125 6.48 -1.13 34.21
CA MET A 125 6.97 0.25 34.05
C MET A 125 7.63 0.52 32.70
N LEU A 126 8.20 -0.51 32.07
CA LEU A 126 8.78 -0.43 30.73
C LEU A 126 7.75 -0.63 29.62
N ASP A 127 6.58 -1.21 29.93
CA ASP A 127 5.51 -1.42 28.95
C ASP A 127 4.77 -0.10 28.66
N ARG A 128 5.09 0.47 27.52
CA ARG A 128 4.57 1.78 27.09
C ARG A 128 3.13 1.72 26.56
N THR A 129 2.59 0.52 26.33
CA THR A 129 1.19 0.34 25.91
C THR A 129 0.27 0.23 27.12
N MET A 130 0.73 -0.49 28.15
CA MET A 130 0.01 -0.63 29.40
C MET A 130 0.15 0.60 30.29
N ASN A 131 1.35 1.19 30.29
CA ASN A 131 1.70 2.30 31.14
C ASN A 131 2.32 3.47 30.35
N PRO A 132 1.52 4.16 29.52
CA PRO A 132 2.06 5.17 28.63
C PRO A 132 2.50 6.46 29.35
N ASN A 133 2.04 6.67 30.59
CA ASN A 133 2.24 7.91 31.35
C ASN A 133 3.37 7.85 32.38
N THR A 134 4.00 6.68 32.61
CA THR A 134 4.94 6.53 33.73
C THR A 134 6.39 6.53 33.27
N GLY A 135 7.22 7.24 34.03
CA GLY A 135 8.66 7.41 33.79
C GLY A 135 9.00 8.75 33.16
N MET A 136 10.28 9.15 33.24
CA MET A 136 10.80 10.35 32.54
C MET A 136 10.88 10.17 31.00
N LEU A 137 10.29 9.11 30.46
CA LEU A 137 10.38 8.77 29.04
C LEU A 137 9.34 9.58 28.24
N PRO A 138 9.76 10.29 27.17
CA PRO A 138 8.85 11.08 26.35
C PRO A 138 7.86 10.16 25.64
N PRO A 139 6.56 10.50 25.49
CA PRO A 139 5.52 9.65 24.92
C PRO A 139 5.88 9.06 23.55
N MET A 140 5.32 7.89 23.20
CA MET A 140 5.55 7.24 21.90
C MET A 140 4.85 8.03 20.79
N ARG A 141 5.51 9.10 20.35
CA ARG A 141 5.03 9.97 19.27
C ARG A 141 5.62 9.54 17.94
N GLY A 142 4.74 9.37 16.96
CA GLY A 142 5.13 9.03 15.60
C GLY A 142 4.10 8.22 14.87
N THR A 143 4.28 8.15 13.55
CA THR A 143 3.51 7.25 12.70
C THR A 143 4.26 5.94 12.56
N LYS A 144 3.60 4.83 12.92
CA LYS A 144 4.11 3.46 12.78
C LYS A 144 3.97 2.96 11.35
N TYR A 145 2.79 3.15 10.76
CA TYR A 145 2.47 2.69 9.42
C TYR A 145 1.30 3.45 8.78
N THR A 146 1.28 3.53 7.45
CA THR A 146 0.18 4.11 6.66
C THR A 146 -0.20 3.21 5.50
N SER A 147 -1.50 3.10 5.20
CA SER A 147 -2.00 2.27 4.10
C SER A 147 -3.10 2.99 3.32
N TRP A 148 -2.93 3.04 2.01
CA TRP A 148 -3.92 3.61 1.09
C TRP A 148 -4.96 2.56 0.71
N SER A 149 -6.24 2.93 0.77
CA SER A 149 -7.30 2.08 0.22
C SER A 149 -7.19 2.00 -1.31
N PRO A 150 -7.86 1.02 -1.94
CA PRO A 150 -8.08 1.05 -3.39
C PRO A 150 -8.73 2.35 -3.86
N LEU A 151 -8.57 2.65 -5.14
CA LEU A 151 -9.23 3.78 -5.77
C LEU A 151 -10.75 3.61 -5.75
N GLY A 152 -11.49 4.71 -5.52
CA GLY A 152 -12.96 4.70 -5.52
C GLY A 152 -13.61 4.64 -4.14
N CYS A 153 -12.83 4.64 -3.05
CA CYS A 153 -13.36 4.40 -1.71
C CYS A 153 -13.96 5.63 -1.03
N ASP A 154 -13.46 6.85 -1.28
CA ASP A 154 -14.01 8.08 -0.70
C ASP A 154 -15.25 8.59 -1.47
N GLY A 155 -15.96 9.58 -0.91
CA GLY A 155 -17.13 10.21 -1.55
C GLY A 155 -16.87 10.87 -2.91
N ASN A 156 -15.60 11.10 -3.29
CA ASN A 156 -15.18 11.67 -4.57
C ASN A 156 -14.54 10.62 -5.50
N GLY A 157 -14.60 9.34 -5.16
CA GLY A 157 -14.00 8.25 -5.94
C GLY A 157 -12.47 8.14 -5.84
N ARG A 158 -11.86 8.68 -4.78
CA ARG A 158 -10.41 8.63 -4.49
C ARG A 158 -10.09 7.61 -3.39
N CYS A 159 -8.80 7.43 -3.11
CA CYS A 159 -8.31 6.61 -2.01
C CYS A 159 -8.57 7.26 -0.63
N LEU A 160 -8.84 6.43 0.36
CA LEU A 160 -8.79 6.74 1.78
C LEU A 160 -7.39 6.45 2.32
N LEU A 161 -7.04 7.07 3.45
CA LEU A 161 -5.79 6.80 4.15
C LEU A 161 -6.08 6.20 5.52
N ALA A 162 -5.67 4.96 5.75
CA ALA A 162 -5.57 4.41 7.09
C ALA A 162 -4.23 4.76 7.71
N THR A 163 -4.23 5.15 8.99
CA THR A 163 -3.05 5.57 9.72
C THR A 163 -2.94 4.80 11.03
N LEU A 164 -1.73 4.33 11.34
CA LEU A 164 -1.41 3.68 12.60
C LEU A 164 -0.26 4.43 13.27
N THR A 165 -0.49 4.97 14.47
CA THR A 165 0.51 5.67 15.27
C THR A 165 1.34 4.70 16.13
N LEU A 166 2.47 5.16 16.67
CA LEU A 166 3.33 4.35 17.55
C LEU A 166 2.67 3.99 18.88
N ASP A 167 1.76 4.83 19.38
CA ASP A 167 0.94 4.57 20.57
C ASP A 167 -0.33 3.75 20.27
N GLY A 168 -0.49 3.25 19.04
CA GLY A 168 -1.53 2.26 18.69
C GLY A 168 -2.88 2.84 18.25
N ARG A 169 -2.97 4.15 17.94
CA ARG A 169 -4.20 4.73 17.38
C ARG A 169 -4.32 4.36 15.91
N LEU A 170 -5.46 3.76 15.56
CA LEU A 170 -5.84 3.37 14.23
C LEU A 170 -7.02 4.23 13.77
N ALA A 171 -6.83 4.98 12.69
CA ALA A 171 -7.83 5.90 12.17
C ALA A 171 -7.88 5.88 10.64
N VAL A 172 -9.02 6.25 10.07
CA VAL A 172 -9.21 6.40 8.63
C VAL A 172 -9.54 7.85 8.30
N TYR A 173 -8.81 8.41 7.33
CA TYR A 173 -8.94 9.78 6.86
C TYR A 173 -9.35 9.81 5.39
N SER A 174 -10.09 10.87 5.02
CA SER A 174 -10.32 11.26 3.62
C SER A 174 -9.82 12.68 3.38
N SER A 175 -9.47 12.94 2.14
CA SER A 175 -9.16 14.30 1.71
C SER A 175 -10.47 15.09 1.55
N ALA A 176 -10.77 16.02 2.45
CA ALA A 176 -11.83 16.98 2.23
C ALA A 176 -11.29 18.14 1.37
N GLN A 177 -12.02 18.56 0.34
CA GLN A 177 -11.71 19.79 -0.43
C GLN A 177 -10.26 19.85 -0.97
N ARG A 178 -9.71 18.70 -1.41
CA ARG A 178 -8.37 18.52 -2.00
C ARG A 178 -7.16 18.75 -1.07
N LEU A 179 -7.18 19.75 -0.21
CA LEU A 179 -6.04 20.14 0.63
C LEU A 179 -6.25 20.00 2.14
N ARG A 180 -7.39 19.48 2.57
CA ARG A 180 -7.67 19.20 3.99
C ARG A 180 -7.89 17.72 4.18
N TRP A 181 -7.59 17.23 5.38
CA TRP A 181 -7.82 15.85 5.77
C TRP A 181 -8.83 15.82 6.91
N ALA A 182 -9.89 15.07 6.70
CA ALA A 182 -10.94 14.86 7.69
C ALA A 182 -10.81 13.46 8.26
N LEU A 183 -10.81 13.35 9.59
CA LEU A 183 -10.97 12.08 10.29
C LEU A 183 -12.39 11.58 10.03
N LEU A 184 -12.53 10.38 9.49
CA LEU A 184 -13.82 9.77 9.21
C LEU A 184 -14.26 8.80 10.29
N VAL A 185 -13.30 8.06 10.85
CA VAL A 185 -13.53 7.09 11.92
C VAL A 185 -12.24 6.82 12.69
N ASP A 186 -12.36 6.74 14.02
CA ASP A 186 -11.36 6.15 14.92
C ASP A 186 -11.71 4.67 15.12
N LEU A 187 -10.92 3.78 14.55
CA LEU A 187 -11.16 2.33 14.65
C LEU A 187 -10.68 1.77 15.98
N THR A 188 -9.72 2.43 16.66
CA THR A 188 -9.28 2.02 17.99
C THR A 188 -10.43 2.18 18.99
N GLU A 189 -11.07 3.35 19.00
CA GLU A 189 -12.23 3.62 19.87
C GLU A 189 -13.38 2.63 19.60
N LEU A 190 -13.74 2.44 18.32
CA LEU A 190 -14.79 1.50 17.94
C LEU A 190 -14.49 0.06 18.37
N TYR A 191 -13.25 -0.39 18.19
CA TYR A 191 -12.86 -1.75 18.53
C TYR A 191 -12.86 -1.97 20.04
N SER A 192 -12.39 -0.97 20.81
CA SER A 192 -12.45 -0.97 22.26
C SER A 192 -13.88 -1.11 22.77
N GLN A 193 -14.82 -0.33 22.23
CA GLN A 193 -16.25 -0.43 22.56
C GLN A 193 -16.79 -1.84 22.27
N MET A 194 -16.50 -2.37 21.08
CA MET A 194 -16.94 -3.72 20.69
C MET A 194 -16.38 -4.84 21.56
N LEU A 195 -15.13 -4.72 22.03
CA LEU A 195 -14.53 -5.70 22.92
C LEU A 195 -15.12 -5.61 24.33
N ALA A 196 -15.37 -4.39 24.83
CA ALA A 196 -16.02 -4.19 26.12
C ALA A 196 -17.43 -4.80 26.14
N GLU A 197 -18.23 -4.59 25.08
CA GLU A 197 -19.55 -5.21 24.92
C GLU A 197 -19.51 -6.74 24.92
N LYS A 198 -18.44 -7.33 24.40
CA LYS A 198 -18.20 -8.79 24.39
C LYS A 198 -17.51 -9.29 25.64
N GLY A 199 -17.29 -8.45 26.65
CA GLY A 199 -16.58 -8.80 27.87
C GLY A 199 -15.17 -9.33 27.61
N TYR A 200 -14.47 -8.80 26.60
CA TYR A 200 -13.10 -9.18 26.25
C TYR A 200 -12.92 -10.68 25.93
N SER A 201 -14.00 -11.34 25.49
CA SER A 201 -14.01 -12.76 25.13
C SER A 201 -13.76 -12.96 23.64
N LEU A 202 -12.86 -13.89 23.29
CA LEU A 202 -12.58 -14.26 21.91
C LEU A 202 -13.48 -15.42 21.45
N PRO A 203 -13.91 -15.44 20.18
CA PRO A 203 -14.72 -16.54 19.64
C PRO A 203 -13.96 -17.89 19.71
N GLY A 204 -14.45 -18.83 20.50
CA GLY A 204 -13.91 -20.20 20.58
C GLY A 204 -12.69 -20.38 21.49
N ALA A 205 -12.31 -19.39 22.29
CA ALA A 205 -11.29 -19.54 23.33
C ALA A 205 -11.94 -20.00 24.65
N GLU A 206 -11.31 -20.94 25.36
CA GLU A 206 -11.61 -21.14 26.79
C GLU A 206 -11.16 -19.88 27.55
N PRO A 207 -12.00 -19.32 28.44
CA PRO A 207 -11.69 -18.05 29.06
C PRO A 207 -10.62 -18.19 30.14
N PRO A 208 -9.56 -17.38 30.13
CA PRO A 208 -9.13 -16.75 31.38
C PRO A 208 -10.13 -15.61 31.67
N LEU A 209 -11.00 -15.83 32.66
CA LEU A 209 -11.80 -14.82 33.35
C LEU A 209 -11.04 -14.37 34.60
N GLY A 210 -9.74 -14.07 34.47
CA GLY A 210 -8.98 -13.53 35.58
C GLY A 210 -9.52 -12.15 35.97
N PRO A 211 -9.46 -11.74 37.24
CA PRO A 211 -9.66 -10.34 37.59
C PRO A 211 -8.56 -9.49 36.94
N LEU A 212 -8.81 -8.20 36.67
CA LEU A 212 -7.79 -7.27 36.15
C LEU A 212 -6.55 -7.15 37.07
N ASP A 213 -6.72 -7.59 38.31
CA ASP A 213 -5.70 -7.78 39.32
C ASP A 213 -4.65 -8.86 39.03
N ASP A 214 -4.84 -9.65 37.96
CA ASP A 214 -3.85 -10.54 37.35
C ASP A 214 -3.13 -9.84 36.18
N LEU A 215 -1.79 -9.79 36.24
CA LEU A 215 -0.97 -9.13 35.23
C LEU A 215 -1.14 -9.77 33.84
N ALA A 216 -1.31 -11.10 33.78
CA ALA A 216 -1.48 -11.81 32.52
C ALA A 216 -2.81 -11.45 31.85
N GLU A 217 -3.87 -11.27 32.64
CA GLU A 217 -5.18 -10.81 32.19
C GLU A 217 -5.07 -9.39 31.61
N LEU A 218 -4.46 -8.46 32.37
CA LEU A 218 -4.28 -7.08 31.95
C LEU A 218 -3.44 -6.99 30.65
N GLN A 219 -2.32 -7.71 30.59
CA GLN A 219 -1.46 -7.80 29.40
C GLN A 219 -2.21 -8.33 28.18
N ARG A 220 -3.00 -9.40 28.36
CA ARG A 220 -3.79 -9.96 27.26
C ARG A 220 -4.78 -8.95 26.73
N ARG A 221 -5.54 -8.23 27.58
CA ARG A 221 -6.51 -7.21 27.13
C ARG A 221 -5.87 -6.04 26.38
N HIS A 222 -4.67 -5.64 26.78
CA HIS A 222 -3.87 -4.67 26.01
C HIS A 222 -3.46 -5.25 24.65
N ARG A 223 -2.86 -6.44 24.62
CA ARG A 223 -2.41 -7.08 23.36
C ARG A 223 -3.54 -7.39 22.38
N MET A 224 -4.76 -7.62 22.86
CA MET A 224 -5.95 -7.76 22.00
C MET A 224 -6.29 -6.47 21.23
N GLN A 225 -5.87 -5.31 21.75
CA GLN A 225 -6.20 -3.98 21.26
C GLN A 225 -4.99 -3.21 20.71
N SER A 226 -3.79 -3.80 20.74
CA SER A 226 -2.56 -3.20 20.24
C SER A 226 -2.32 -3.61 18.77
N PRO A 227 -2.64 -2.75 17.78
CA PRO A 227 -2.38 -3.05 16.38
C PRO A 227 -0.88 -3.07 16.02
N VAL A 228 -0.50 -4.12 15.29
CA VAL A 228 0.83 -4.29 14.69
C VAL A 228 0.86 -3.80 13.26
N ARG A 229 -0.10 -4.25 12.44
CA ARG A 229 -0.19 -3.91 11.02
C ARG A 229 -1.62 -3.86 10.51
N MET A 230 -1.80 -3.22 9.36
CA MET A 230 -3.07 -3.17 8.65
C MET A 230 -2.87 -3.25 7.14
N GLU A 231 -3.81 -3.85 6.42
CA GLU A 231 -3.82 -3.92 4.95
C GLU A 231 -5.25 -3.93 4.40
N TRP A 232 -5.43 -3.23 3.27
CA TRP A 232 -6.70 -3.14 2.56
C TRP A 232 -6.87 -4.30 1.57
N SER A 233 -8.11 -4.78 1.42
CA SER A 233 -8.49 -5.62 0.29
C SER A 233 -8.69 -4.79 -0.97
N SER A 234 -8.86 -5.44 -2.11
CA SER A 234 -9.50 -4.79 -3.26
C SER A 234 -10.98 -4.48 -2.99
N VAL A 235 -11.57 -3.63 -3.85
CA VAL A 235 -13.02 -3.38 -3.84
C VAL A 235 -13.75 -4.63 -4.35
N CYS A 236 -14.75 -5.07 -3.58
CA CYS A 236 -15.69 -6.13 -3.97
C CYS A 236 -17.02 -5.49 -4.35
N ALA A 237 -17.56 -5.82 -5.53
CA ALA A 237 -18.90 -5.41 -5.92
C ALA A 237 -19.89 -6.54 -5.61
N THR A 238 -20.95 -6.23 -4.88
CA THR A 238 -22.03 -7.18 -4.56
C THR A 238 -23.36 -6.64 -5.07
N GLN A 239 -24.18 -7.51 -5.67
CA GLN A 239 -25.54 -7.14 -6.10
C GLN A 239 -26.51 -7.27 -4.93
N GLN A 240 -27.14 -6.16 -4.57
CA GLN A 240 -28.21 -6.13 -3.59
C GLN A 240 -29.55 -5.95 -4.30
N VAL A 241 -30.49 -6.87 -4.06
CA VAL A 241 -31.86 -6.77 -4.56
C VAL A 241 -32.62 -5.80 -3.65
N GLN A 242 -33.12 -4.71 -4.23
CA GLN A 242 -33.96 -3.74 -3.55
C GLN A 242 -35.41 -4.25 -3.41
N THR A 243 -36.20 -3.58 -2.57
CA THR A 243 -37.62 -3.91 -2.33
C THR A 243 -38.49 -3.82 -3.59
N ASN A 244 -38.05 -3.05 -4.59
CA ASN A 244 -38.67 -2.93 -5.91
C ASN A 244 -38.17 -3.99 -6.91
N ASN A 245 -37.44 -5.02 -6.47
CA ASN A 245 -36.77 -6.03 -7.30
C ASN A 245 -35.68 -5.50 -8.24
N GLU A 246 -35.24 -4.24 -8.09
CA GLU A 246 -34.08 -3.73 -8.83
C GLU A 246 -32.78 -4.18 -8.16
N CYS A 247 -31.81 -4.63 -8.95
CA CYS A 247 -30.47 -4.96 -8.46
C CYS A 247 -29.62 -3.69 -8.45
N LYS A 248 -29.09 -3.33 -7.28
CA LYS A 248 -28.09 -2.27 -7.14
C LYS A 248 -26.73 -2.88 -6.82
N ASP A 249 -25.71 -2.49 -7.57
CA ASP A 249 -24.34 -2.80 -7.24
C ASP A 249 -23.90 -1.97 -6.03
N VAL A 250 -23.54 -2.66 -4.95
CA VAL A 250 -22.98 -2.08 -3.73
C VAL A 250 -21.52 -2.48 -3.65
N GLY A 251 -20.65 -1.48 -3.71
CA GLY A 251 -19.22 -1.65 -3.49
C GLY A 251 -18.91 -1.80 -1.99
N THR A 252 -18.06 -2.75 -1.65
CA THR A 252 -17.54 -2.94 -0.30
C THR A 252 -16.02 -3.09 -0.34
N VAL A 253 -15.39 -2.74 0.76
CA VAL A 253 -13.94 -2.90 0.94
C VAL A 253 -13.67 -3.38 2.36
N LEU A 254 -12.60 -4.16 2.51
CA LEU A 254 -12.20 -4.72 3.79
C LEU A 254 -10.86 -4.12 4.23
N LEU A 255 -10.71 -3.92 5.54
CA LEU A 255 -9.44 -3.60 6.17
C LEU A 255 -9.14 -4.64 7.24
N ALA A 256 -8.06 -5.39 7.05
CA ALA A 256 -7.57 -6.33 8.05
C ALA A 256 -6.55 -5.64 8.94
N VAL A 257 -6.68 -5.82 10.25
CA VAL A 257 -5.82 -5.27 11.28
C VAL A 257 -5.28 -6.42 12.11
N LEU A 258 -3.96 -6.59 12.11
CA LEU A 258 -3.24 -7.59 12.88
C LEU A 258 -2.90 -7.01 14.26
N MET A 259 -3.31 -7.71 15.31
CA MET A 259 -3.06 -7.34 16.70
C MET A 259 -1.84 -8.06 17.28
N GLU A 260 -1.26 -7.54 18.35
CA GLU A 260 -0.07 -8.12 19.02
C GLU A 260 -0.31 -9.53 19.56
N ASN A 261 -1.55 -9.84 19.95
CA ASN A 261 -1.90 -11.18 20.43
C ASN A 261 -2.00 -12.24 19.33
N GLY A 262 -1.91 -11.87 18.04
CA GLY A 262 -2.10 -12.79 16.92
C GLY A 262 -3.46 -12.72 16.26
N ASP A 263 -4.43 -11.98 16.79
CA ASP A 263 -5.75 -11.91 16.17
C ASP A 263 -5.80 -10.91 15.01
N LEU A 264 -6.68 -11.20 14.05
CA LEU A 264 -6.99 -10.34 12.92
C LEU A 264 -8.39 -9.78 13.09
N ALA A 265 -8.50 -8.47 13.28
CA ALA A 265 -9.76 -7.74 13.17
C ALA A 265 -9.98 -7.34 11.70
N VAL A 266 -11.00 -7.90 11.06
CA VAL A 266 -11.36 -7.62 9.67
C VAL A 266 -12.60 -6.72 9.66
N TRP A 267 -12.38 -5.46 9.31
CA TRP A 267 -13.41 -4.45 9.16
C TRP A 267 -14.03 -4.52 7.78
N HIS A 268 -15.35 -4.41 7.72
CA HIS A 268 -16.13 -4.37 6.50
C HIS A 268 -16.76 -3.00 6.34
N PHE A 269 -16.42 -2.33 5.24
CA PHE A 269 -16.88 -1.00 4.92
C PHE A 269 -17.70 -0.98 3.65
N GLN A 270 -18.76 -0.17 3.66
CA GLN A 270 -19.52 0.17 2.46
C GLN A 270 -18.83 1.33 1.72
N VAL A 271 -18.85 1.27 0.39
CA VAL A 271 -18.29 2.29 -0.52
C VAL A 271 -19.44 3.01 -1.25
N PRO A 272 -19.41 4.36 -1.38
CA PRO A 272 -18.41 5.28 -0.84
C PRO A 272 -18.44 5.36 0.69
N PHE A 273 -17.26 5.46 1.28
CA PHE A 273 -17.08 5.57 2.73
C PHE A 273 -17.22 7.03 3.15
N LEU A 274 -18.27 7.32 3.93
CA LEU A 274 -18.62 8.69 4.34
C LEU A 274 -18.37 8.96 5.82
N GLY A 275 -18.06 7.93 6.62
CA GLY A 275 -17.80 8.05 8.05
C GLY A 275 -18.15 6.79 8.84
N ARG A 276 -18.32 6.93 10.15
CA ARG A 276 -18.69 5.84 11.08
C ARG A 276 -19.90 5.01 10.62
N ALA A 277 -20.90 5.62 9.99
CA ALA A 277 -22.09 4.93 9.50
C ALA A 277 -21.82 3.96 8.33
N SER A 278 -20.69 4.12 7.62
CA SER A 278 -20.28 3.22 6.55
C SER A 278 -19.58 1.95 7.06
N VAL A 279 -19.37 1.82 8.37
CA VAL A 279 -18.84 0.60 8.99
C VAL A 279 -19.97 -0.41 9.15
N VAL A 280 -19.91 -1.49 8.37
CA VAL A 280 -20.98 -2.51 8.34
C VAL A 280 -20.79 -3.56 9.43
N SER A 281 -19.56 -4.04 9.62
CA SER A 281 -19.26 -5.07 10.63
C SER A 281 -17.76 -5.18 10.90
N CYS A 282 -17.38 -5.79 12.03
CA CYS A 282 -16.01 -6.22 12.31
C CYS A 282 -16.01 -7.68 12.78
N SER A 283 -15.18 -8.51 12.17
CA SER A 283 -14.99 -9.93 12.51
C SER A 283 -13.59 -10.18 13.04
N THR A 284 -13.43 -11.06 14.03
CA THR A 284 -12.12 -11.43 14.59
C THR A 284 -11.74 -12.86 14.16
N ILE A 285 -10.52 -13.04 13.64
CA ILE A 285 -9.99 -14.33 13.18
C ILE A 285 -8.66 -14.61 13.90
N PRO A 286 -8.50 -15.73 14.61
CA PRO A 286 -7.22 -16.09 15.21
C PRO A 286 -6.20 -16.53 14.15
N SER A 287 -5.01 -15.92 14.11
CA SER A 287 -4.00 -16.29 13.12
C SER A 287 -3.26 -17.60 13.42
N GLY A 288 -3.11 -17.95 14.70
CA GLY A 288 -2.23 -19.04 15.12
C GLY A 288 -0.75 -18.82 14.75
N VAL A 289 -0.33 -17.57 14.56
CA VAL A 289 1.06 -17.15 14.34
C VAL A 289 1.56 -16.44 15.59
N SER A 290 2.65 -16.93 16.18
CA SER A 290 3.28 -16.29 17.33
C SER A 290 4.05 -15.04 16.91
N GLN A 291 4.03 -14.01 17.76
CA GLN A 291 4.72 -12.73 17.53
C GLN A 291 4.55 -12.20 16.09
N PRO A 292 3.30 -11.94 15.67
CA PRO A 292 3.04 -11.54 14.29
C PRO A 292 3.65 -10.15 14.03
N SER A 293 4.25 -9.96 12.87
CA SER A 293 5.01 -8.73 12.53
C SER A 293 4.51 -8.04 11.27
N VAL A 294 3.94 -8.78 10.33
CA VAL A 294 3.58 -8.29 9.00
C VAL A 294 2.30 -8.93 8.51
N LEU A 295 1.53 -8.17 7.73
CA LEU A 295 0.26 -8.56 7.14
C LEU A 295 0.27 -8.20 5.66
N ALA A 296 -0.25 -9.07 4.80
CA ALA A 296 -0.52 -8.77 3.40
C ALA A 296 -1.83 -9.39 2.94
N TRP A 297 -2.56 -8.70 2.06
CA TRP A 297 -3.75 -9.26 1.42
C TRP A 297 -3.35 -10.04 0.18
N TRP A 298 -3.69 -11.33 0.13
CA TRP A 298 -3.50 -12.16 -1.05
C TRP A 298 -4.82 -12.28 -1.81
N GLU A 299 -4.75 -12.10 -3.12
CA GLU A 299 -5.86 -12.27 -4.03
C GLU A 299 -5.39 -13.04 -5.26
N TYR A 300 -6.25 -13.93 -5.74
CA TYR A 300 -6.06 -14.73 -6.93
C TYR A 300 -7.33 -14.68 -7.76
N GLU A 301 -7.19 -14.32 -9.04
CA GLU A 301 -8.32 -14.23 -9.96
C GLU A 301 -8.18 -15.27 -11.08
N HIS A 302 -9.24 -16.06 -11.28
CA HIS A 302 -9.33 -17.01 -12.37
C HIS A 302 -10.78 -17.21 -12.83
N GLY A 303 -11.02 -17.03 -14.13
CA GLY A 303 -12.35 -17.25 -14.73
C GLY A 303 -13.45 -16.38 -14.12
N GLY A 304 -13.14 -15.12 -13.76
CA GLY A 304 -14.07 -14.18 -13.13
C GLY A 304 -14.40 -14.47 -11.66
N ARG A 305 -13.76 -15.49 -11.07
CA ARG A 305 -13.84 -15.76 -9.62
C ARG A 305 -12.57 -15.28 -8.93
N LYS A 306 -12.76 -14.60 -7.82
CA LYS A 306 -11.67 -14.07 -6.99
C LYS A 306 -11.60 -14.83 -5.68
N MET A 307 -10.46 -15.48 -5.45
CA MET A 307 -10.12 -16.12 -4.18
C MET A 307 -9.19 -15.20 -3.39
N SER A 308 -9.40 -15.11 -2.09
CA SER A 308 -8.62 -14.21 -1.23
C SER A 308 -8.21 -14.86 0.08
N GLY A 309 -7.13 -14.36 0.68
CA GLY A 309 -6.64 -14.77 2.00
C GLY A 309 -5.75 -13.71 2.62
N LEU A 310 -5.42 -13.89 3.90
CA LEU A 310 -4.51 -12.98 4.62
C LEU A 310 -3.18 -13.68 4.89
N ILE A 311 -2.09 -13.09 4.43
CA ILE A 311 -0.75 -13.58 4.74
C ILE A 311 -0.27 -12.92 6.02
N VAL A 312 0.04 -13.73 7.03
CA VAL A 312 0.61 -13.28 8.31
C VAL A 312 2.03 -13.81 8.41
N GLY A 313 2.98 -12.89 8.59
CA GLY A 313 4.37 -13.21 8.89
C GLY A 313 4.71 -12.91 10.35
N SER A 314 5.75 -13.56 10.84
CA SER A 314 6.21 -13.48 12.23
C SER A 314 7.56 -12.78 12.36
N SER A 315 7.81 -12.15 13.51
CA SER A 315 9.13 -11.67 13.90
C SER A 315 10.12 -12.81 14.18
N VAL A 316 9.64 -14.04 14.36
CA VAL A 316 10.48 -15.23 14.58
C VAL A 316 10.64 -16.11 13.33
N GLY A 317 9.99 -15.75 12.22
CA GLY A 317 10.26 -16.31 10.90
C GLY A 317 9.09 -16.92 10.11
N PRO A 318 8.18 -17.71 10.74
CA PRO A 318 7.12 -18.40 10.00
C PRO A 318 6.17 -17.44 9.27
N VAL A 319 5.61 -17.92 8.15
CA VAL A 319 4.61 -17.20 7.35
C VAL A 319 3.50 -18.14 6.89
N LYS A 320 2.26 -17.71 7.05
CA LYS A 320 1.06 -18.50 6.69
C LYS A 320 0.05 -17.64 5.94
N ILE A 321 -0.66 -18.25 5.01
CA ILE A 321 -1.90 -17.71 4.43
C ILE A 321 -3.08 -18.25 5.23
N LEU A 322 -3.96 -17.36 5.67
CA LEU A 322 -5.14 -17.66 6.44
C LEU A 322 -6.40 -17.48 5.61
N PRO A 323 -7.40 -18.36 5.81
CA PRO A 323 -8.70 -18.18 5.20
C PRO A 323 -9.47 -17.04 5.86
N VAL A 324 -10.17 -16.26 5.04
CA VAL A 324 -10.98 -15.11 5.44
C VAL A 324 -12.45 -15.48 5.29
N ASN A 325 -12.96 -16.23 6.25
CA ASN A 325 -14.34 -16.73 6.25
C ASN A 325 -15.29 -15.67 6.82
N LEU A 326 -15.70 -14.72 5.98
CA LEU A 326 -16.62 -13.66 6.38
C LEU A 326 -18.07 -14.09 6.13
N LYS A 327 -18.77 -14.51 7.19
CA LYS A 327 -20.21 -14.83 7.14
C LYS A 327 -21.06 -13.68 6.59
N ALA A 328 -20.61 -12.44 6.80
CA ALA A 328 -21.32 -11.22 6.41
C ALA A 328 -21.17 -10.85 4.93
N VAL A 329 -20.18 -11.39 4.21
CA VAL A 329 -19.89 -11.00 2.82
C VAL A 329 -20.24 -12.14 1.87
N LYS A 330 -21.43 -12.08 1.27
CA LYS A 330 -21.88 -13.08 0.29
C LYS A 330 -20.99 -13.07 -0.95
N GLY A 331 -20.62 -14.25 -1.45
CA GLY A 331 -19.80 -14.39 -2.66
C GLY A 331 -18.29 -14.20 -2.45
N TYR A 332 -17.83 -14.00 -1.21
CA TYR A 332 -16.41 -13.92 -0.89
C TYR A 332 -15.80 -15.33 -0.84
N PHE A 333 -14.85 -15.64 -1.74
CA PHE A 333 -14.20 -16.96 -1.79
C PHE A 333 -12.84 -16.92 -1.08
N THR A 334 -12.57 -17.94 -0.27
CA THR A 334 -11.30 -18.07 0.44
C THR A 334 -10.83 -19.53 0.50
N LEU A 335 -9.64 -19.75 1.06
CA LEU A 335 -9.09 -21.08 1.29
C LEU A 335 -9.93 -21.86 2.30
N ARG A 336 -9.88 -23.19 2.26
CA ARG A 336 -10.54 -24.02 3.27
C ARG A 336 -9.74 -24.15 4.56
N GLN A 337 -8.41 -24.18 4.44
CA GLN A 337 -7.47 -24.34 5.54
C GLN A 337 -6.30 -23.36 5.38
N PRO A 338 -5.64 -22.98 6.48
CA PRO A 338 -4.39 -22.24 6.43
C PRO A 338 -3.33 -22.95 5.58
N VAL A 339 -2.54 -22.18 4.84
CA VAL A 339 -1.44 -22.68 4.01
C VAL A 339 -0.14 -22.12 4.55
N VAL A 340 0.80 -22.99 4.92
CA VAL A 340 2.12 -22.58 5.42
C VAL A 340 3.03 -22.30 4.22
N LEU A 341 3.58 -21.08 4.15
CA LEU A 341 4.53 -20.69 3.10
C LEU A 341 5.97 -20.96 3.51
N TRP A 342 6.30 -20.62 4.76
CA TRP A 342 7.58 -20.87 5.42
C TRP A 342 7.30 -21.28 6.86
N GLN A 343 7.88 -22.40 7.30
CA GLN A 343 7.58 -23.00 8.61
C GLN A 343 8.69 -22.73 9.64
N GLU A 344 9.88 -22.42 9.17
CA GLU A 344 11.09 -22.32 9.97
C GLU A 344 11.01 -21.15 10.96
N THR A 345 11.38 -21.44 12.21
CA THR A 345 11.51 -20.45 13.29
C THR A 345 12.98 -20.17 13.54
N ASP A 346 13.60 -19.40 12.64
CA ASP A 346 15.03 -19.10 12.60
C ASP A 346 15.40 -17.78 13.31
N GLN A 347 14.42 -17.11 13.95
CA GLN A 347 14.58 -15.79 14.59
C GLN A 347 14.94 -14.66 13.63
N ILE A 348 14.76 -14.86 12.32
CA ILE A 348 14.94 -13.81 11.31
C ILE A 348 13.56 -13.20 11.01
N PRO A 349 13.32 -11.95 11.44
CA PRO A 349 12.02 -11.31 11.28
C PRO A 349 11.62 -11.14 9.82
N VAL A 350 10.35 -11.38 9.55
CA VAL A 350 9.74 -11.01 8.27
C VAL A 350 9.28 -9.56 8.37
N HIS A 351 9.93 -8.69 7.60
CA HIS A 351 9.71 -7.23 7.69
C HIS A 351 8.67 -6.72 6.71
N ASN A 352 8.61 -7.29 5.51
CA ASN A 352 7.75 -6.81 4.44
C ASN A 352 7.31 -7.99 3.57
N ILE A 353 6.03 -8.00 3.17
CA ILE A 353 5.47 -8.99 2.24
C ILE A 353 4.73 -8.24 1.14
N LYS A 354 4.97 -8.60 -0.13
CA LYS A 354 4.19 -8.13 -1.27
C LYS A 354 3.64 -9.31 -2.06
N CYS A 355 2.38 -9.18 -2.49
CA CYS A 355 1.70 -10.17 -3.32
C CYS A 355 1.51 -9.60 -4.73
N ILE A 356 1.94 -10.34 -5.74
CA ILE A 356 1.94 -9.90 -7.13
C ILE A 356 1.18 -10.93 -7.95
N SER A 357 0.18 -10.49 -8.71
CA SER A 357 -0.50 -11.36 -9.69
C SER A 357 0.28 -11.37 -10.99
N LEU A 358 0.59 -12.55 -11.51
CA LEU A 358 1.36 -12.76 -12.73
C LEU A 358 0.64 -13.75 -13.65
N PHE A 359 1.01 -13.75 -14.92
CA PHE A 359 0.64 -14.78 -15.87
C PHE A 359 1.86 -15.67 -16.12
N HIS A 360 1.72 -16.97 -15.88
CA HIS A 360 2.76 -17.95 -16.15
C HIS A 360 2.79 -18.24 -17.66
N PRO A 361 3.85 -17.85 -18.40
CA PRO A 361 3.87 -17.97 -19.85
C PRO A 361 3.87 -19.43 -20.32
N HIS A 362 4.68 -20.30 -19.68
CA HIS A 362 4.77 -21.72 -20.06
C HIS A 362 3.53 -22.54 -19.73
N GLN A 363 2.96 -22.36 -18.53
CA GLN A 363 1.75 -23.07 -18.10
C GLN A 363 0.44 -22.40 -18.57
N LYS A 364 0.53 -21.22 -19.19
CA LYS A 364 -0.60 -20.41 -19.68
C LYS A 364 -1.71 -20.21 -18.65
N CYS A 365 -1.32 -19.91 -17.41
CA CYS A 365 -2.26 -19.75 -16.29
C CYS A 365 -1.91 -18.54 -15.42
N ASN A 366 -2.91 -18.02 -14.70
CA ASN A 366 -2.67 -17.00 -13.68
C ASN A 366 -1.99 -17.63 -12.46
N CYS A 367 -1.03 -16.91 -11.87
CA CYS A 367 -0.31 -17.30 -10.67
C CYS A 367 -0.13 -16.10 -9.73
N SER A 368 0.13 -16.36 -8.45
CA SER A 368 0.49 -15.32 -7.50
C SER A 368 1.91 -15.52 -6.99
N LEU A 369 2.74 -14.50 -7.10
CA LEU A 369 4.07 -14.46 -6.53
C LEU A 369 4.02 -13.68 -5.21
N VAL A 370 4.25 -14.38 -4.10
CA VAL A 370 4.41 -13.80 -2.77
C VAL A 370 5.90 -13.63 -2.51
N VAL A 371 6.33 -12.42 -2.18
CA VAL A 371 7.72 -12.13 -1.82
C VAL A 371 7.81 -11.57 -0.41
N ALA A 372 8.84 -11.98 0.33
CA ALA A 372 9.06 -11.62 1.71
C ALA A 372 10.51 -11.19 1.93
N ALA A 373 10.71 -10.02 2.55
CA ALA A 373 12.04 -9.53 2.93
C ALA A 373 12.41 -10.04 4.33
N ARG A 374 13.56 -10.73 4.42
CA ARG A 374 14.09 -11.32 5.67
C ARG A 374 15.59 -11.03 5.77
N GLY A 375 15.97 -10.08 6.62
CA GLY A 375 17.36 -9.60 6.66
C GLY A 375 17.80 -9.05 5.30
N SER A 376 18.91 -9.54 4.75
CA SER A 376 19.41 -9.20 3.40
C SER A 376 18.90 -10.12 2.29
N TYR A 377 18.03 -11.07 2.62
CA TYR A 377 17.50 -12.08 1.70
C TYR A 377 16.08 -11.75 1.26
N LEU A 378 15.77 -12.12 0.02
CA LEU A 378 14.43 -12.07 -0.53
C LEU A 378 13.89 -13.51 -0.68
N PHE A 379 12.93 -13.87 0.15
CA PHE A 379 12.21 -15.12 0.02
C PHE A 379 11.06 -14.94 -0.96
N TRP A 380 10.78 -15.96 -1.76
CA TRP A 380 9.67 -15.92 -2.71
C TRP A 380 8.92 -17.23 -2.73
N CYS A 381 7.62 -17.14 -2.99
CA CYS A 381 6.73 -18.26 -3.12
C CYS A 381 5.79 -18.04 -4.31
N LEU A 382 5.80 -18.97 -5.26
CA LEU A 382 4.85 -19.02 -6.36
C LEU A 382 3.67 -19.92 -5.99
N LEU A 383 2.49 -19.33 -6.04
CA LEU A 383 1.20 -19.97 -5.79
C LEU A 383 0.51 -20.23 -7.14
N LEU A 384 0.24 -21.50 -7.41
CA LEU A 384 -0.42 -21.97 -8.64
C LEU A 384 -1.69 -22.73 -8.27
N ILE A 385 -2.84 -22.30 -8.76
CA ILE A 385 -4.11 -23.02 -8.57
C ILE A 385 -4.38 -23.88 -9.80
N SER A 386 -4.47 -25.19 -9.57
CA SER A 386 -4.79 -26.19 -10.59
C SER A 386 -6.06 -26.96 -10.22
N LYS A 387 -6.52 -27.85 -11.11
CA LYS A 387 -7.64 -28.77 -10.81
C LYS A 387 -7.36 -29.67 -9.60
N ALA A 388 -6.08 -29.93 -9.29
CA ALA A 388 -5.66 -30.75 -8.15
C ALA A 388 -5.58 -29.97 -6.82
N GLY A 389 -5.68 -28.64 -6.87
CA GLY A 389 -5.58 -27.76 -5.71
C GLY A 389 -4.51 -26.68 -5.85
N LEU A 390 -4.14 -26.08 -4.72
CA LEU A 390 -3.12 -25.04 -4.62
C LEU A 390 -1.73 -25.69 -4.50
N ASN A 391 -0.86 -25.42 -5.48
CA ASN A 391 0.55 -25.78 -5.45
C ASN A 391 1.37 -24.60 -4.95
N VAL A 392 2.33 -24.89 -4.08
CA VAL A 392 3.19 -23.91 -3.41
C VAL A 392 4.63 -24.25 -3.74
N HIS A 393 5.29 -23.39 -4.51
CA HIS A 393 6.74 -23.49 -4.77
C HIS A 393 7.43 -22.34 -4.06
N ASN A 394 8.44 -22.61 -3.24
CA ASN A 394 9.16 -21.57 -2.51
C ASN A 394 10.67 -21.70 -2.71
N SER A 395 11.36 -20.56 -2.65
CA SER A 395 12.82 -20.49 -2.61
C SER A 395 13.24 -19.11 -2.11
N HIS A 396 14.51 -18.76 -2.29
CA HIS A 396 15.06 -17.49 -1.87
C HIS A 396 16.15 -16.99 -2.82
N VAL A 397 16.39 -15.68 -2.79
CA VAL A 397 17.47 -15.00 -3.48
C VAL A 397 18.51 -14.58 -2.46
N THR A 398 19.76 -15.02 -2.66
CA THR A 398 20.91 -14.64 -1.83
C THR A 398 21.73 -13.54 -2.48
N GLY A 399 22.53 -12.83 -1.67
CA GLY A 399 23.47 -11.82 -2.17
C GLY A 399 22.81 -10.55 -2.75
N LEU A 400 21.54 -10.29 -2.42
CA LEU A 400 20.82 -9.15 -2.97
C LEU A 400 21.37 -7.83 -2.42
N HIS A 401 21.56 -7.70 -1.12
CA HIS A 401 22.17 -6.52 -0.51
C HIS A 401 23.25 -6.93 0.49
N ALA A 402 24.25 -6.07 0.69
CA ALA A 402 25.27 -6.27 1.73
C ALA A 402 24.72 -5.99 3.14
N THR A 403 23.72 -5.11 3.22
CA THR A 403 22.98 -4.79 4.45
C THR A 403 21.52 -5.26 4.34
N PRO A 404 20.78 -5.37 5.46
CA PRO A 404 19.38 -5.78 5.42
C PRO A 404 18.52 -4.92 4.49
N ILE A 405 17.53 -5.55 3.86
CA ILE A 405 16.52 -4.88 3.03
C ILE A 405 15.71 -3.96 3.95
N ALA A 406 15.80 -2.66 3.72
CA ALA A 406 15.10 -1.64 4.49
C ALA A 406 13.65 -1.45 4.00
N SER A 407 13.40 -1.58 2.70
CA SER A 407 12.06 -1.42 2.12
C SER A 407 11.94 -2.19 0.80
N MET A 408 10.70 -2.58 0.49
CA MET A 408 10.34 -3.33 -0.70
C MET A 408 9.01 -2.82 -1.27
N ALA A 409 8.98 -2.60 -2.58
CA ALA A 409 7.76 -2.30 -3.33
C ALA A 409 7.67 -3.19 -4.57
N ALA A 410 6.46 -3.37 -5.07
CA ALA A 410 6.20 -4.14 -6.28
C ALA A 410 5.42 -3.30 -7.27
N SER A 411 5.82 -3.36 -8.54
CA SER A 411 5.03 -2.83 -9.65
C SER A 411 3.87 -3.78 -9.93
N ARG A 412 2.66 -3.22 -10.07
CA ARG A 412 1.49 -3.98 -10.51
C ARG A 412 1.59 -4.43 -11.96
N GLN A 413 2.32 -3.66 -12.77
CA GLN A 413 2.58 -3.97 -14.16
C GLN A 413 3.94 -4.67 -14.31
N GLY A 414 3.94 -5.83 -14.96
CA GLY A 414 5.17 -6.60 -15.25
C GLY A 414 5.82 -7.28 -14.05
N GLY A 415 5.28 -7.13 -12.83
CA GLY A 415 5.71 -7.90 -11.67
C GLY A 415 7.10 -7.58 -11.12
N SER A 416 7.71 -6.47 -11.54
CA SER A 416 9.02 -6.07 -11.04
C SER A 416 8.97 -5.72 -9.55
N ILE A 417 9.96 -6.20 -8.80
CA ILE A 417 10.13 -5.93 -7.38
C ILE A 417 11.31 -4.98 -7.21
N PHE A 418 11.15 -3.98 -6.36
CA PHE A 418 12.18 -3.01 -6.05
C PHE A 418 12.53 -3.13 -4.57
N THR A 419 13.81 -3.25 -4.28
CA THR A 419 14.33 -3.32 -2.91
C THR A 419 15.37 -2.23 -2.71
N CYS A 420 15.39 -1.65 -1.51
CA CYS A 420 16.51 -0.81 -1.09
C CYS A 420 17.08 -1.31 0.23
N SER A 421 18.38 -1.08 0.41
CA SER A 421 19.05 -1.22 1.68
C SER A 421 19.50 0.13 2.23
N PHE A 422 19.98 0.10 3.46
CA PHE A 422 20.25 1.30 4.22
C PHE A 422 21.42 2.14 3.70
N ASP A 423 22.36 1.48 3.04
CA ASP A 423 23.48 2.09 2.31
C ASP A 423 23.03 2.90 1.07
N GLY A 424 21.74 2.85 0.73
CA GLY A 424 21.16 3.58 -0.39
C GLY A 424 21.21 2.83 -1.71
N THR A 425 21.67 1.57 -1.72
CA THR A 425 21.60 0.76 -2.94
C THR A 425 20.16 0.36 -3.23
N VAL A 426 19.77 0.46 -4.51
CA VAL A 426 18.43 0.09 -4.99
C VAL A 426 18.58 -0.97 -6.07
N LYS A 427 17.84 -2.07 -5.94
CA LYS A 427 17.83 -3.15 -6.93
C LYS A 427 16.42 -3.39 -7.45
N LYS A 428 16.35 -3.72 -8.74
CA LYS A 428 15.15 -4.21 -9.42
C LYS A 428 15.32 -5.71 -9.67
N LEU A 429 14.31 -6.48 -9.29
CA LEU A 429 14.20 -7.90 -9.60
C LEU A 429 13.03 -8.09 -10.56
N THR A 430 13.32 -8.69 -11.71
CA THR A 430 12.28 -9.06 -12.69
C THR A 430 12.10 -10.56 -12.66
N PRO A 431 10.89 -11.08 -12.37
CA PRO A 431 10.63 -12.51 -12.38
C PRO A 431 10.76 -13.06 -13.80
N VAL A 432 11.51 -14.15 -13.94
CA VAL A 432 11.71 -14.89 -15.19
C VAL A 432 11.22 -16.31 -14.97
N PHE A 433 10.19 -16.69 -15.71
CA PHE A 433 9.61 -18.03 -15.62
C PHE A 433 10.43 -19.01 -16.45
N THR A 434 10.86 -20.10 -15.81
CA THR A 434 11.38 -21.29 -16.48
C THR A 434 10.30 -22.38 -16.51
N ASP A 435 10.61 -23.52 -17.10
CA ASP A 435 9.65 -24.64 -17.20
C ASP A 435 9.27 -25.21 -15.83
N VAL A 436 10.11 -25.01 -14.81
CA VAL A 436 9.99 -25.67 -13.49
C VAL A 436 9.99 -24.66 -12.32
N ALA A 437 10.45 -23.43 -12.51
CA ALA A 437 10.65 -22.47 -11.41
C ALA A 437 10.56 -21.01 -11.85
N VAL A 438 10.63 -20.10 -10.87
CA VAL A 438 10.84 -18.67 -11.09
C VAL A 438 12.28 -18.35 -10.72
N THR A 439 12.99 -17.69 -11.61
CA THR A 439 14.27 -17.04 -11.31
C THR A 439 14.11 -15.53 -11.37
N PHE A 440 15.09 -14.79 -10.87
CA PHE A 440 15.03 -13.33 -10.86
C PHE A 440 16.22 -12.75 -11.60
N LYS A 441 15.94 -11.97 -12.66
CA LYS A 441 16.93 -11.08 -13.25
C LYS A 441 17.13 -9.91 -12.29
N GLN A 442 18.35 -9.75 -11.79
CA GLN A 442 18.71 -8.71 -10.84
C GLN A 442 19.43 -7.57 -11.56
N GLU A 443 18.95 -6.35 -11.36
CA GLU A 443 19.51 -5.14 -11.95
C GLU A 443 19.71 -4.10 -10.85
N GLU A 444 20.92 -3.57 -10.72
CA GLU A 444 21.18 -2.44 -9.82
C GLU A 444 20.74 -1.14 -10.50
N ILE A 445 19.87 -0.39 -9.83
CA ILE A 445 19.40 0.91 -10.30
C ILE A 445 20.47 1.94 -9.96
N LYS A 446 21.18 2.40 -10.98
CA LYS A 446 22.14 3.51 -10.85
C LYS A 446 21.37 4.80 -10.59
N LEU A 447 21.34 5.20 -9.32
CA LEU A 447 20.69 6.44 -8.90
C LEU A 447 21.42 7.67 -9.45
N PRO A 448 20.69 8.73 -9.84
CA PRO A 448 21.29 9.95 -10.35
C PRO A 448 22.02 10.73 -9.25
N GLU A 449 22.86 11.68 -9.67
CA GLU A 449 23.55 12.60 -8.76
C GLU A 449 22.54 13.34 -7.87
N GLY A 450 22.91 13.53 -6.59
CA GLY A 450 22.03 14.13 -5.58
C GLY A 450 21.03 13.17 -4.94
N VAL A 451 20.90 11.94 -5.45
CA VAL A 451 20.20 10.82 -4.79
C VAL A 451 21.19 9.72 -4.39
N ALA A 452 22.15 9.43 -5.28
CA ALA A 452 23.20 8.45 -5.03
C ALA A 452 24.03 8.78 -3.77
N GLY A 453 24.43 7.74 -3.03
CA GLY A 453 25.25 7.85 -1.83
C GLY A 453 24.53 8.38 -0.59
N ARG A 454 23.21 8.58 -0.65
CA ARG A 454 22.39 8.97 0.50
C ARG A 454 21.81 7.76 1.22
N ARG A 455 21.62 7.90 2.53
CA ARG A 455 20.93 6.88 3.32
C ARG A 455 19.47 6.84 2.90
N THR A 456 18.96 5.64 2.64
CA THR A 456 17.56 5.44 2.25
C THR A 456 16.78 4.82 3.39
N HIS A 457 15.64 5.43 3.70
CA HIS A 457 14.73 4.99 4.77
C HIS A 457 13.53 4.20 4.23
N GLY A 458 13.15 4.42 2.98
CA GLY A 458 12.06 3.69 2.34
C GLY A 458 11.92 4.04 0.86
N LEU A 459 11.23 3.17 0.13
CA LEU A 459 10.91 3.37 -1.27
C LEU A 459 9.42 3.11 -1.55
N ALA A 460 8.91 3.69 -2.62
CA ALA A 460 7.59 3.41 -3.15
C ALA A 460 7.59 3.61 -4.65
N VAL A 461 6.80 2.81 -5.36
CA VAL A 461 6.71 2.82 -6.82
C VAL A 461 5.33 3.34 -7.21
N SER A 462 5.27 4.18 -8.25
CA SER A 462 3.99 4.70 -8.73
C SER A 462 3.12 3.56 -9.30
N PRO A 463 1.78 3.73 -9.37
CA PRO A 463 0.87 2.64 -9.72
C PRO A 463 1.18 1.90 -11.02
N ASN A 464 1.64 2.62 -12.04
CA ASN A 464 2.04 2.07 -13.34
C ASN A 464 3.56 2.06 -13.52
N GLY A 465 4.35 2.15 -12.44
CA GLY A 465 5.80 2.03 -12.49
C GLY A 465 6.52 3.12 -13.29
N ALA A 466 5.90 4.29 -13.48
CA ALA A 466 6.51 5.44 -14.13
C ALA A 466 7.62 6.07 -13.28
N TYR A 467 7.41 6.09 -11.96
CA TYR A 467 8.27 6.77 -11.00
C TYR A 467 8.63 5.89 -9.80
N LEU A 468 9.82 6.12 -9.27
CA LEU A 468 10.29 5.66 -7.96
C LEU A 468 10.39 6.87 -7.03
N ALA A 469 9.77 6.77 -5.86
CA ALA A 469 9.95 7.72 -4.76
C ALA A 469 10.87 7.10 -3.72
N LEU A 470 11.82 7.89 -3.21
CA LEU A 470 12.80 7.48 -2.21
C LEU A 470 12.77 8.49 -1.06
N VAL A 471 12.65 7.99 0.17
CA VAL A 471 12.88 8.81 1.37
C VAL A 471 14.36 8.71 1.71
N THR A 472 15.07 9.81 1.59
CA THR A 472 16.52 9.88 1.81
C THR A 472 16.89 10.91 2.86
N THR A 473 18.02 10.68 3.50
CA THR A 473 18.66 11.62 4.42
C THR A 473 20.10 11.80 3.99
N GLU A 474 20.68 12.97 4.26
CA GLU A 474 22.10 13.19 4.02
C GLU A 474 22.94 12.11 4.72
N GLY A 475 23.79 11.44 3.93
CA GLY A 475 24.80 10.51 4.44
C GLY A 475 25.91 11.23 5.18
N MET A 476 26.93 10.48 5.61
CA MET A 476 28.14 11.09 6.16
C MET A 476 28.85 11.90 5.08
N LYS A 477 29.16 13.16 5.38
CA LYS A 477 30.04 14.01 4.56
C LYS A 477 31.40 14.09 5.27
N ASN A 478 32.49 13.74 4.60
CA ASN A 478 33.84 13.73 5.17
C ASN A 478 33.97 12.97 6.50
N TRP A 479 33.32 11.78 6.60
CA TRP A 479 33.28 10.96 7.83
C TRP A 479 32.61 11.63 9.04
N GLN A 480 31.88 12.72 8.83
CA GLN A 480 31.11 13.40 9.87
C GLN A 480 29.61 13.23 9.62
N HIS A 481 28.87 12.97 10.69
CA HIS A 481 27.42 13.00 10.64
C HIS A 481 26.94 14.45 10.51
N PRO A 482 25.97 14.73 9.62
CA PRO A 482 25.40 16.06 9.52
C PRO A 482 24.72 16.46 10.84
N ILE A 483 24.97 17.70 11.28
CA ILE A 483 24.43 18.26 12.54
C ILE A 483 22.89 18.33 12.50
N SER A 484 22.32 18.58 11.31
CA SER A 484 20.87 18.52 11.07
C SER A 484 20.56 17.38 10.09
N ARG A 485 19.60 16.52 10.46
CA ARG A 485 19.06 15.49 9.57
C ARG A 485 17.91 16.11 8.79
N ASN A 486 18.14 16.35 7.51
CA ASN A 486 17.10 16.83 6.61
C ASN A 486 16.60 15.65 5.78
N ASP A 487 15.52 15.04 6.26
CA ASP A 487 14.86 13.95 5.54
C ASP A 487 14.04 14.52 4.40
N GLN A 488 14.04 13.84 3.26
CA GLN A 488 13.32 14.30 2.08
C GLN A 488 12.86 13.17 1.18
N VAL A 489 11.77 13.42 0.46
CA VAL A 489 11.26 12.54 -0.59
C VAL A 489 11.79 13.02 -1.93
N GLN A 490 12.48 12.14 -2.64
CA GLN A 490 13.05 12.38 -3.97
C GLN A 490 12.37 11.47 -4.99
N PHE A 491 12.25 11.98 -6.22
CA PHE A 491 11.57 11.30 -7.32
C PHE A 491 12.53 10.97 -8.44
N VAL A 492 12.38 9.78 -9.01
CA VAL A 492 13.23 9.29 -10.08
C VAL A 492 12.35 8.62 -11.15
N THR A 493 12.64 8.86 -12.43
CA THR A 493 11.94 8.20 -13.54
C THR A 493 12.40 6.76 -13.69
N LEU A 494 11.44 5.84 -13.82
CA LEU A 494 11.68 4.44 -14.14
C LEU A 494 11.35 4.09 -15.60
N LYS A 495 10.51 4.89 -16.26
CA LYS A 495 10.09 4.70 -17.66
C LYS A 495 10.46 5.90 -18.51
N THR A 496 10.72 5.65 -19.80
CA THR A 496 10.86 6.73 -20.77
C THR A 496 9.47 7.27 -21.16
N PRO A 497 9.38 8.53 -21.65
CA PRO A 497 8.13 9.05 -22.20
C PRO A 497 7.59 8.22 -23.38
N GLU A 498 8.49 7.61 -24.15
CA GLU A 498 8.15 6.74 -25.28
C GLU A 498 7.49 5.44 -24.79
N ASP A 499 8.06 4.77 -23.78
CA ASP A 499 7.46 3.57 -23.17
C ASP A 499 6.10 3.90 -22.53
N ALA A 500 6.01 5.04 -21.83
CA ALA A 500 4.77 5.51 -21.22
C ALA A 500 3.68 5.78 -22.27
N ALA A 501 4.05 6.36 -23.42
CA ALA A 501 3.14 6.58 -24.53
C ALA A 501 2.66 5.26 -25.14
N GLY A 502 3.55 4.29 -25.36
CA GLY A 502 3.19 2.95 -25.83
C GLY A 502 2.19 2.24 -24.91
N GLU A 503 2.40 2.30 -23.60
CA GLU A 503 1.47 1.71 -22.62
C GLU A 503 0.13 2.42 -22.57
N LEU A 504 0.10 3.75 -22.75
CA LEU A 504 -1.15 4.50 -22.83
C LEU A 504 -1.94 4.13 -24.10
N LEU A 505 -1.25 3.90 -25.23
CA LEU A 505 -1.87 3.48 -26.50
C LEU A 505 -2.35 2.02 -26.49
N GLY A 506 -1.69 1.15 -25.72
CA GLY A 506 -2.01 -0.28 -25.58
C GLY A 506 -2.83 -0.62 -24.32
N SER A 507 -3.29 0.37 -23.57
CA SER A 507 -3.89 0.16 -22.24
C SER A 507 -5.20 -0.63 -22.30
N SER A 508 -5.23 -1.77 -21.59
CA SER A 508 -6.45 -2.53 -21.32
C SER A 508 -7.37 -1.87 -20.29
N VAL A 509 -6.83 -0.98 -19.45
CA VAL A 509 -7.57 -0.31 -18.37
C VAL A 509 -8.51 0.77 -18.93
N GLN A 510 -8.17 1.35 -20.09
CA GLN A 510 -8.92 2.42 -20.78
C GLN A 510 -9.41 3.55 -19.84
N ASN A 511 -8.60 3.90 -18.84
CA ASN A 511 -8.91 4.96 -17.87
C ASN A 511 -7.67 5.80 -17.59
N LEU A 512 -7.65 6.99 -18.18
CA LEU A 512 -6.57 7.97 -18.06
C LEU A 512 -6.29 8.38 -16.61
N PHE A 513 -7.31 8.45 -15.76
CA PHE A 513 -7.14 8.82 -14.36
C PHE A 513 -6.32 7.78 -13.58
N ARG A 514 -6.49 6.48 -13.90
CA ARG A 514 -5.67 5.39 -13.35
C ARG A 514 -4.24 5.36 -13.90
N GLN A 515 -3.95 6.15 -14.93
CA GLN A 515 -2.67 6.20 -15.64
C GLN A 515 -2.03 7.61 -15.58
N THR A 516 -2.35 8.36 -14.52
CA THR A 516 -1.90 9.74 -14.33
C THR A 516 -0.38 9.88 -14.30
N ASP A 517 0.33 8.88 -13.75
CA ASP A 517 1.78 8.86 -13.69
C ASP A 517 2.44 8.72 -15.08
N LEU A 518 1.88 7.88 -15.95
CA LEU A 518 2.30 7.77 -17.36
C LEU A 518 1.97 9.05 -18.14
N LEU A 519 0.78 9.63 -17.90
CA LEU A 519 0.38 10.89 -18.54
C LEU A 519 1.32 12.04 -18.19
N ASP A 520 1.81 12.10 -16.95
CA ASP A 520 2.76 13.13 -16.55
C ASP A 520 4.10 13.01 -17.30
N LEU A 521 4.61 11.80 -17.56
CA LEU A 521 5.82 11.60 -18.37
C LEU A 521 5.64 12.10 -19.81
N VAL A 522 4.50 11.76 -20.44
CA VAL A 522 4.19 12.21 -21.80
C VAL A 522 3.97 13.71 -21.84
N ARG A 523 3.25 14.27 -20.85
CA ARG A 523 3.06 15.72 -20.67
C ARG A 523 4.41 16.43 -20.57
N TRP A 524 5.32 15.94 -19.73
CA TRP A 524 6.65 16.51 -19.57
C TRP A 524 7.42 16.56 -20.89
N LYS A 525 7.38 15.48 -21.67
CA LYS A 525 8.02 15.39 -22.99
C LYS A 525 7.44 16.42 -23.97
N VAL A 526 6.12 16.57 -24.05
CA VAL A 526 5.46 17.56 -24.92
C VAL A 526 5.79 18.99 -24.48
N LEU A 527 5.77 19.29 -23.18
CA LEU A 527 6.14 20.62 -22.65
C LEU A 527 7.62 20.96 -22.90
N ARG A 528 8.49 19.96 -22.84
CA ARG A 528 9.93 20.14 -23.08
C ARG A 528 10.21 20.39 -24.56
N ASP A 529 9.67 19.55 -25.43
CA ASP A 529 9.98 19.54 -26.85
C ASP A 529 9.06 20.49 -27.66
N LYS A 530 8.00 21.03 -27.04
CA LYS A 530 6.97 21.90 -27.64
C LYS A 530 6.31 21.29 -28.88
N ARG A 531 6.22 19.97 -28.92
CA ARG A 531 5.62 19.18 -30.00
C ARG A 531 5.13 17.86 -29.45
N ILE A 532 4.08 17.31 -30.06
CA ILE A 532 3.72 15.91 -29.85
C ILE A 532 4.74 15.07 -30.64
N PRO A 533 5.31 13.99 -30.05
CA PRO A 533 6.19 13.09 -30.79
C PRO A 533 5.48 12.54 -32.05
N PRO A 534 6.08 12.65 -33.25
CA PRO A 534 5.40 12.25 -34.50
C PRO A 534 4.89 10.82 -34.50
N ALA A 535 5.71 9.86 -34.04
CA ALA A 535 5.32 8.46 -33.94
C ALA A 535 4.09 8.24 -33.04
N LEU A 536 4.01 8.94 -31.90
CA LEU A 536 2.85 8.91 -31.02
C LEU A 536 1.61 9.49 -31.71
N GLN A 537 1.78 10.60 -32.45
CA GLN A 537 0.67 11.24 -33.14
C GLN A 537 0.12 10.36 -34.26
N GLU A 538 0.99 9.78 -35.09
CA GLU A 538 0.62 8.89 -36.19
C GLU A 538 -0.11 7.64 -35.69
N GLU A 539 0.45 6.93 -34.70
CA GLU A 539 -0.18 5.73 -34.14
C GLU A 539 -1.51 6.05 -33.44
N LEU A 540 -1.59 7.18 -32.73
CA LEU A 540 -2.82 7.61 -32.09
C LEU A 540 -3.89 7.96 -33.12
N ASP A 541 -3.53 8.64 -34.20
CA ASP A 541 -4.44 8.96 -35.29
C ASP A 541 -4.96 7.67 -35.93
N GLU A 542 -4.09 6.72 -36.28
CA GLU A 542 -4.48 5.44 -36.83
C GLU A 542 -5.46 4.68 -35.91
N LYS A 543 -5.12 4.51 -34.63
CA LYS A 543 -5.96 3.78 -33.66
C LYS A 543 -7.29 4.49 -33.41
N VAL A 544 -7.33 5.82 -33.43
CA VAL A 544 -8.57 6.59 -33.32
C VAL A 544 -9.46 6.36 -34.54
N HIS A 545 -8.91 6.36 -35.76
CA HIS A 545 -9.68 6.07 -36.97
C HIS A 545 -10.17 4.62 -37.01
N ALA A 546 -9.35 3.66 -36.56
CA ALA A 546 -9.68 2.24 -36.59
C ALA A 546 -10.72 1.83 -35.51
N SER A 547 -10.57 2.32 -34.27
CA SER A 547 -11.41 1.87 -33.15
C SER A 547 -12.51 2.86 -32.76
N GLY A 548 -12.37 4.14 -33.09
CA GLY A 548 -13.29 5.21 -32.68
C GLY A 548 -13.45 5.38 -31.15
N CYS A 549 -12.60 4.76 -30.33
CA CYS A 549 -12.86 4.63 -28.90
C CYS A 549 -12.72 5.96 -28.15
N ALA A 550 -13.62 6.24 -27.21
CA ALA A 550 -13.64 7.51 -26.46
C ALA A 550 -12.38 7.72 -25.61
N TYR A 551 -11.73 6.65 -25.16
CA TYR A 551 -10.49 6.72 -24.39
C TYR A 551 -9.35 7.34 -25.22
N LEU A 552 -9.14 6.89 -26.45
CA LEU A 552 -8.09 7.42 -27.33
C LEU A 552 -8.38 8.87 -27.74
N TRP A 553 -9.64 9.22 -27.96
CA TRP A 553 -10.04 10.61 -28.18
C TRP A 553 -9.70 11.50 -26.98
N ARG A 554 -9.96 11.05 -25.75
CA ARG A 554 -9.58 11.78 -24.54
C ARG A 554 -8.07 11.94 -24.42
N PHE A 555 -7.31 10.91 -24.77
CA PHE A 555 -5.85 10.97 -24.77
C PHE A 555 -5.32 11.96 -25.83
N LYS A 556 -5.88 11.92 -27.03
CA LYS A 556 -5.57 12.88 -28.11
C LYS A 556 -5.85 14.32 -27.69
N LEU A 557 -7.04 14.58 -27.12
CA LEU A 557 -7.41 15.90 -26.58
C LEU A 557 -6.47 16.36 -25.47
N PHE A 558 -6.05 15.45 -24.58
CA PHE A 558 -5.05 15.75 -23.56
C PHE A 558 -3.74 16.25 -24.18
N LEU A 559 -3.20 15.53 -25.17
CA LEU A 559 -1.94 15.91 -25.84
C LEU A 559 -2.06 17.28 -26.52
N PHE A 560 -3.15 17.54 -27.22
CA PHE A 560 -3.37 18.84 -27.87
C PHE A 560 -3.50 19.99 -26.87
N ARG A 561 -4.14 19.76 -25.71
CA ARG A 561 -4.22 20.78 -24.65
C ARG A 561 -2.84 21.09 -24.06
N VAL A 562 -2.04 20.06 -23.80
CA VAL A 562 -0.65 20.23 -23.32
C VAL A 562 0.20 20.95 -24.37
N LEU A 563 0.09 20.56 -25.65
CA LEU A 563 0.79 21.20 -26.75
C LEU A 563 0.40 22.67 -26.85
N TYR A 564 -0.89 22.98 -26.87
CA TYR A 564 -1.40 24.34 -26.90
C TYR A 564 -0.79 25.17 -25.78
N GLN A 565 -0.72 24.63 -24.56
CA GLN A 565 -0.11 25.31 -23.42
C GLN A 565 1.39 25.50 -23.55
N SER A 566 2.12 24.52 -24.09
CA SER A 566 3.56 24.64 -24.33
C SER A 566 3.92 25.78 -25.29
N LEU A 567 2.96 26.18 -26.14
CA LEU A 567 3.09 27.24 -27.15
C LEU A 567 2.64 28.61 -26.62
N GLN A 568 1.83 28.65 -25.55
CA GLN A 568 1.41 29.91 -24.93
C GLN A 568 2.59 30.59 -24.22
N LYS A 569 2.64 31.93 -24.29
CA LYS A 569 3.63 32.71 -23.54
C LYS A 569 3.32 32.57 -22.04
N ALA A 570 4.33 32.18 -21.24
CA ALA A 570 4.18 32.10 -19.79
C ALA A 570 3.64 33.44 -19.26
N PRO A 571 2.44 33.47 -18.65
CA PRO A 571 1.91 34.71 -18.12
C PRO A 571 2.85 35.22 -17.01
N ALA A 572 3.19 36.50 -17.04
CA ALA A 572 4.11 37.15 -16.09
C ALA A 572 3.65 37.05 -14.61
N GLN A 573 2.42 36.59 -14.38
CA GLN A 573 1.88 36.28 -13.05
C GLN A 573 1.02 35.00 -13.12
N ALA A 574 1.64 33.82 -13.11
CA ALA A 574 0.91 32.60 -12.83
C ALA A 574 0.63 32.49 -11.31
N ARG A 575 -0.31 33.31 -10.79
CA ARG A 575 -0.93 33.03 -9.49
C ARG A 575 -1.90 31.87 -9.71
N TRP A 576 -1.47 30.66 -9.39
CA TRP A 576 -2.40 29.55 -9.20
C TRP A 576 -3.46 29.99 -8.16
N ARG A 577 -4.72 30.09 -8.57
CA ARG A 577 -5.86 30.20 -7.67
C ARG A 577 -6.61 28.87 -7.76
N PRO A 578 -6.92 28.19 -6.65
CA PRO A 578 -7.83 27.06 -6.72
C PRO A 578 -9.18 27.57 -7.21
N LEU A 579 -9.65 27.10 -8.37
CA LEU A 579 -11.02 27.31 -8.80
C LEU A 579 -11.92 26.52 -7.84
N HIS A 580 -12.68 27.24 -7.03
CA HIS A 580 -13.70 26.69 -6.15
C HIS A 580 -15.02 26.69 -6.93
N GLU A 581 -15.35 25.59 -7.60
CA GLU A 581 -16.73 25.32 -7.95
C GLU A 581 -17.34 24.55 -6.77
N ASN A 582 -18.03 25.28 -5.90
CA ASN A 582 -18.92 24.68 -4.92
C ASN A 582 -20.04 23.97 -5.68
N THR A 583 -19.89 22.68 -5.94
CA THR A 583 -21.06 21.83 -6.16
C THR A 583 -21.81 21.84 -4.83
N LYS A 584 -22.80 22.73 -4.70
CA LYS A 584 -23.77 22.69 -3.61
C LYS A 584 -24.41 21.31 -3.66
N LEU A 585 -23.96 20.39 -2.81
CA LEU A 585 -24.77 19.29 -2.36
C LEU A 585 -25.98 19.94 -1.70
N PHE A 586 -27.13 19.90 -2.37
CA PHE A 586 -28.41 20.20 -1.76
C PHE A 586 -28.62 19.19 -0.63
N ILE A 587 -28.22 19.57 0.57
CA ILE A 587 -28.82 19.02 1.79
C ILE A 587 -30.22 19.63 1.79
N GLY A 588 -31.23 18.80 1.52
CA GLY A 588 -32.62 19.21 1.65
C GLY A 588 -32.84 19.66 3.09
N GLU A 589 -33.13 20.94 3.27
CA GLU A 589 -33.78 21.42 4.48
C GLU A 589 -35.17 20.79 4.49
N GLU A 590 -35.46 19.97 5.49
CA GLU A 590 -36.83 19.57 5.79
C GLU A 590 -37.60 20.83 6.16
N GLU A 591 -38.43 21.31 5.23
CA GLU A 591 -39.50 22.27 5.53
C GLU A 591 -40.48 21.59 6.49
N GLY A 592 -40.46 22.04 7.75
CA GLY A 592 -41.49 21.72 8.73
C GLY A 592 -42.75 22.51 8.42
N GLU A 593 -43.74 21.86 7.81
CA GLU A 593 -45.12 22.35 7.76
C GLU A 593 -45.88 22.00 9.05
N GLU A 594 -46.24 23.08 9.75
CA GLU A 594 -47.54 23.37 10.36
C GLU A 594 -48.31 22.25 11.08
N GLY A 595 -48.26 22.29 12.42
CA GLY A 595 -49.30 21.76 13.29
C GLY A 595 -50.25 22.89 13.73
N GLY A 596 -51.37 23.05 13.01
CA GLY A 596 -52.49 23.88 13.43
C GLY A 596 -53.48 23.15 14.34
N GLY A 597 -53.97 23.86 15.36
CA GLY A 597 -55.09 23.50 16.24
C GLY A 597 -54.95 24.28 17.55
N GLY A 598 -55.79 25.25 17.94
CA GLY A 598 -57.21 25.38 17.74
C GLY A 598 -57.87 25.23 19.11
N GLY A 599 -58.20 26.36 19.77
CA GLY A 599 -58.89 26.40 21.07
C GLY A 599 -58.10 27.08 22.17
#